data_AF-A0A7X9JWB1-F1
#
_entry.id   AF-A0A7X9JWB1-F1
#
_cell.length_a   1.000
_cell.length_b   1.000
_cell.length_c   1.000
_cell.angle_alpha   90.00
_cell.angle_beta   90.00
_cell.angle_gamma   90.00
#
_symmetry.space_group_name_H-M   'P 1'
#
loop_
_entity.id
_entity.type
_entity.pdbx_description
1 polymer ?
#
loop_
_entity_poly.entity_id
_entity_poly.type
_entity_poly.pdbx_seq_one_letter_code
_entity_poly.pdbx_strand_id
1 'polypeptide(L)'
;MQTFIQLFITGVTVGCIYGLIAVGFVLIYKSSQIFNFAQGEMVMVGAYLMWVVLGYFNMPVWLGMLVVFFVVSLAGYGLERFPLRQMIG
;
A
#
# COMPACT_ATOMS: atom_id res chain seq x y z
N MET A 1 24.04 22.67 4.28
CA MET A 1 22.98 22.87 3.25
C MET A 1 22.55 21.57 2.58
N GLN A 2 23.47 20.72 2.13
CA GLN A 2 23.17 19.39 1.57
C GLN A 2 22.21 18.56 2.43
N THR A 3 22.53 18.39 3.73
CA THR A 3 21.71 17.61 4.67
C THR A 3 20.30 18.18 4.86
N PHE A 4 20.16 19.52 4.89
CA PHE A 4 18.86 20.17 5.03
C PHE A 4 17.96 19.87 3.82
N ILE A 5 18.49 20.01 2.61
CA ILE A 5 17.75 19.73 1.37
C ILE A 5 17.36 18.24 1.31
N GLN A 6 18.27 17.34 1.67
CA GLN A 6 17.98 15.91 1.70
C GLN A 6 16.87 15.55 2.70
N LEU A 7 16.94 16.08 3.93
CA LEU A 7 15.91 15.86 4.95
C LEU A 7 14.57 16.44 4.54
N PHE A 8 14.58 17.63 3.93
CA PHE A 8 13.36 18.25 3.42
C PHE A 8 12.70 17.39 2.34
N ILE A 9 13.45 16.96 1.32
CA ILE A 9 12.94 16.10 0.25
C ILE A 9 12.45 14.76 0.80
N THR A 10 13.21 14.15 1.72
CA THR A 10 12.83 12.88 2.35
C THR A 10 11.55 13.04 3.16
N GLY A 11 11.42 14.11 3.94
CA GLY A 11 10.22 14.41 4.72
C GLY A 11 9.00 14.62 3.82
N VAL A 12 9.14 15.38 2.73
CA VAL A 12 8.06 15.56 1.74
C VAL A 12 7.68 14.23 1.10
N THR A 13 8.66 13.41 0.70
CA THR A 13 8.42 12.10 0.06
C THR A 13 7.65 11.17 1.00
N VAL A 14 8.09 11.06 2.24
CA VAL A 14 7.43 10.25 3.27
C VAL A 14 6.03 10.80 3.59
N GLY A 15 5.87 12.12 3.67
CA GLY A 15 4.58 12.77 3.85
C GLY A 15 3.61 12.47 2.71
N CYS A 16 4.06 12.50 1.45
CA CYS A 16 3.26 12.12 0.29
C CYS A 16 2.83 10.66 0.33
N ILE A 17 3.73 9.74 0.73
CA ILE A 17 3.41 8.31 0.87
C ILE A 17 2.30 8.11 1.91
N TYR A 18 2.45 8.69 3.10
CA TYR A 18 1.42 8.59 4.14
C TYR A 18 0.12 9.30 3.76
N GLY A 19 0.20 10.43 3.05
CA GLY A 19 -0.97 11.11 2.50
C GLY A 19 -1.76 10.23 1.53
N LEU A 20 -1.08 9.54 0.60
CA LEU A 20 -1.71 8.60 -0.33
C LEU A 20 -2.34 7.41 0.40
N ILE A 21 -1.67 6.87 1.43
CA ILE A 21 -2.22 5.79 2.27
C ILE A 21 -3.52 6.24 2.96
N ALA A 22 -3.52 7.45 3.53
CA ALA A 22 -4.69 8.02 4.19
C ALA A 22 -5.85 8.25 3.20
N VAL A 23 -5.56 8.76 2.00
CA VAL A 23 -6.57 8.90 0.93
C VAL A 23 -7.18 7.54 0.56
N GLY A 24 -6.35 6.50 0.38
CA GLY A 24 -6.83 5.14 0.11
C GLY A 24 -7.74 4.60 1.22
N PHE A 25 -7.35 4.79 2.48
CA PHE A 25 -8.17 4.39 3.63
C PHE A 25 -9.54 5.11 3.63
N VAL A 26 -9.56 6.42 3.42
CA VAL A 26 -10.81 7.20 3.34
C VAL A 26 -11.70 6.77 2.18
N LEU A 27 -11.12 6.45 1.02
CA LEU A 27 -11.87 5.95 -0.14
C LEU A 27 -12.56 4.61 0.15
N ILE A 28 -11.85 3.68 0.79
CA ILE A 28 -12.42 2.37 1.19
C ILE A 28 -13.53 2.58 2.21
N TYR A 29 -13.31 3.40 3.22
CA TYR A 29 -14.33 3.67 4.24
C TYR A 29 -15.58 4.32 3.63
N LYS A 30 -15.41 5.32 2.75
CA LYS A 30 -16.55 6.00 2.11
C LYS A 30 -17.34 5.08 1.19
N SER A 31 -16.68 4.16 0.48
CA SER A 31 -17.35 3.24 -0.45
C SER A 31 -18.03 2.06 0.25
N SER A 32 -17.40 1.50 1.29
CA SER A 32 -17.90 0.31 2.00
C SER A 32 -18.73 0.61 3.25
N GLN A 33 -18.59 1.80 3.84
CA GLN A 33 -19.10 2.16 5.17
C GLN A 33 -18.59 1.25 6.30
N ILE A 34 -17.57 0.42 6.05
CA ILE A 34 -16.93 -0.43 7.07
C ILE A 34 -15.53 0.10 7.37
N PHE A 35 -15.18 0.07 8.65
CA PHE A 35 -13.81 0.30 9.09
C PHE A 35 -12.93 -0.92 8.78
N ASN A 36 -12.08 -0.80 7.75
CA ASN A 36 -11.17 -1.87 7.34
C ASN A 36 -9.83 -1.79 8.12
N PHE A 37 -9.70 -2.59 9.18
CA PHE A 37 -8.46 -2.67 9.97
C PHE A 37 -7.29 -3.35 9.24
N ALA A 38 -7.55 -4.11 8.18
CA ALA A 38 -6.51 -4.78 7.41
C ALA A 38 -5.71 -3.81 6.52
N GLN A 39 -6.16 -2.55 6.36
CA GLN A 39 -5.48 -1.60 5.48
C GLN A 39 -4.02 -1.35 5.89
N GLY A 40 -3.72 -1.30 7.19
CA GLY A 40 -2.34 -1.12 7.67
C GLY A 40 -1.45 -2.31 7.30
N GLU A 41 -1.94 -3.53 7.47
CA GLU A 41 -1.22 -4.75 7.09
C GLU A 41 -1.04 -4.87 5.58
N MET A 42 -2.04 -4.45 4.79
CA MET A 42 -1.97 -4.46 3.32
C MET A 42 -0.83 -3.58 2.78
N VAL A 43 -0.58 -2.43 3.40
CA VAL A 43 0.56 -1.58 3.06
C VAL A 43 1.88 -2.29 3.35
N MET A 44 1.98 -2.95 4.52
CA MET A 44 3.18 -3.70 4.91
C MET A 44 3.45 -4.88 3.97
N VAL A 45 2.41 -5.62 3.56
CA VAL A 45 2.52 -6.71 2.58
C VAL A 45 3.08 -6.19 1.25
N GLY A 46 2.57 -5.05 0.75
CA GLY A 46 3.11 -4.43 -0.47
C GLY A 46 4.59 -4.04 -0.35
N ALA A 47 4.98 -3.44 0.78
CA ALA A 47 6.36 -3.06 1.03
C ALA A 47 7.31 -4.27 1.11
N TYR A 48 6.92 -5.33 1.83
CA TYR A 48 7.70 -6.55 1.94
C TYR A 48 7.79 -7.31 0.61
N LEU A 49 6.70 -7.38 -0.15
CA LEU A 49 6.72 -7.97 -1.49
C LEU A 49 7.68 -7.23 -2.42
N MET A 50 7.65 -5.89 -2.39
CA MET A 50 8.60 -5.10 -3.18
C MET A 50 10.04 -5.39 -2.76
N TRP A 51 10.32 -5.46 -1.46
CA TRP A 51 11.64 -5.83 -0.94
C TRP A 51 12.08 -7.22 -1.40
N VAL A 52 11.18 -8.20 -1.42
CA VAL A 52 11.47 -9.56 -1.88
C VAL A 52 11.76 -9.59 -3.38
N VAL A 53 10.94 -8.93 -4.19
CA VAL A 53 11.08 -8.89 -5.65
C VAL A 53 12.38 -8.19 -6.08
N LEU A 54 12.75 -7.10 -5.39
CA LEU A 54 14.00 -6.40 -5.65
C LEU A 54 15.21 -7.13 -5.08
N GLY A 55 15.13 -7.66 -3.87
CA GLY A 55 16.27 -8.23 -3.14
C GLY A 55 16.60 -9.67 -3.54
N TYR A 56 15.59 -10.56 -3.55
CA TYR A 56 15.79 -11.97 -3.86
C TYR A 56 15.77 -12.23 -5.37
N PHE A 57 14.75 -11.69 -6.05
CA PHE A 57 14.58 -11.94 -7.49
C PHE A 57 15.38 -10.99 -8.38
N ASN A 58 16.00 -9.94 -7.81
CA ASN A 58 16.78 -8.93 -8.55
C ASN A 58 16.02 -8.36 -9.76
N MET A 59 14.69 -8.32 -9.67
CA MET A 59 13.86 -7.77 -10.73
C MET A 59 14.05 -6.26 -10.82
N PRO A 60 13.94 -5.68 -12.01
CA PRO A 60 14.02 -4.25 -12.14
C PRO A 60 12.77 -3.58 -11.55
N VAL A 61 12.93 -2.38 -11.01
CA VAL A 61 11.92 -1.70 -10.17
C VAL A 61 10.54 -1.63 -10.82
N TRP A 62 10.48 -1.29 -12.10
CA TRP A 62 9.25 -1.16 -12.88
C TRP A 62 8.48 -2.48 -12.99
N LEU A 63 9.17 -3.63 -13.18
CA LEU A 63 8.52 -4.94 -13.14
C LEU A 63 8.07 -5.30 -11.73
N GLY A 64 8.89 -4.98 -10.71
CA GLY A 64 8.52 -5.19 -9.32
C GLY A 64 7.24 -4.44 -8.92
N MET A 65 7.10 -3.19 -9.35
CA MET A 65 5.90 -2.39 -9.11
C MET A 65 4.64 -3.04 -9.73
N LEU A 66 4.74 -3.57 -10.95
CA LEU A 66 3.62 -4.27 -11.59
C LEU A 66 3.25 -5.54 -10.82
N VAL A 67 4.23 -6.36 -10.44
CA VAL A 67 3.98 -7.58 -9.68
C VAL A 67 3.31 -7.26 -8.34
N VAL A 68 3.84 -6.31 -7.58
CA VAL A 68 3.27 -5.89 -6.29
C VAL A 68 1.86 -5.34 -6.47
N PHE A 69 1.63 -4.51 -7.48
CA PHE A 69 0.31 -3.97 -7.78
C PHE A 69 -0.72 -5.10 -7.96
N PHE A 70 -0.45 -6.05 -8.85
CA PHE A 70 -1.39 -7.15 -9.10
C PHE A 70 -1.61 -8.03 -7.86
N VAL A 71 -0.54 -8.38 -7.14
CA VAL A 71 -0.65 -9.27 -5.96
C VAL A 71 -1.44 -8.59 -4.83
N VAL A 72 -1.14 -7.33 -4.51
CA VAL A 72 -1.82 -6.59 -3.44
C VAL A 72 -3.26 -6.26 -3.84
N SER A 73 -3.53 -5.94 -5.12
CA SER A 73 -4.90 -5.74 -5.60
C SER A 73 -5.74 -7.03 -5.50
N LEU A 74 -5.17 -8.19 -5.85
CA LEU A 74 -5.85 -9.47 -5.70
C LEU A 74 -6.13 -9.81 -4.23
N ALA A 75 -5.15 -9.57 -3.35
CA ALA A 75 -5.33 -9.76 -1.91
C ALA A 75 -6.41 -8.83 -1.35
N GLY A 76 -6.44 -7.56 -1.77
CA GLY A 76 -7.44 -6.58 -1.37
C GLY A 76 -8.84 -6.95 -1.84
N TYR A 77 -8.97 -7.39 -3.10
CA TYR A 77 -10.23 -7.92 -3.61
C TYR A 77 -10.71 -9.14 -2.83
N GLY A 78 -9.80 -10.05 -2.47
CA GLY A 78 -10.11 -11.21 -1.63
C GLY A 78 -10.64 -10.78 -0.25
N LEU A 79 -9.97 -9.84 0.41
CA LEU A 79 -10.40 -9.30 1.70
C LEU A 79 -11.77 -8.61 1.61
N GLU A 80 -12.03 -7.88 0.53
CA GLU A 80 -13.34 -7.28 0.33
C GLU A 80 -14.42 -8.35 0.13
N ARG A 81 -14.14 -9.34 -0.72
CA ARG A 81 -15.14 -10.30 -1.16
C ARG A 81 -15.52 -11.32 -0.09
N PHE A 82 -14.56 -11.78 0.71
CA PHE A 82 -14.78 -12.83 1.70
C PHE A 82 -15.21 -12.23 3.05
N PRO A 83 -14.32 -11.66 3.88
CA PRO A 83 -14.72 -11.21 5.21
C PRO A 83 -15.55 -9.91 5.19
N LEU A 84 -15.16 -8.88 4.42
CA LEU A 84 -15.81 -7.57 4.54
C LEU A 84 -17.25 -7.59 4.02
N ARG A 85 -17.51 -8.18 2.85
CA ARG A 85 -18.87 -8.27 2.32
C ARG A 85 -19.81 -9.13 3.18
N GLN A 86 -19.29 -10.12 3.90
CA GLN A 86 -20.07 -10.91 4.85
C GLN A 86 -20.50 -10.11 6.08
N MET A 87 -19.79 -9.02 6.42
CA MET A 87 -20.14 -8.14 7.54
C MET A 87 -21.22 -7.09 7.15
N ILE A 88 -21.45 -6.86 5.86
CA ILE A 88 -22.50 -5.95 5.34
C ILE A 88 -23.79 -6.73 4.99
N GLY A 89 -23.74 -8.06 5.00
CA GLY A 89 -24.93 -8.92 4.89
C GLY A 89 -25.58 -9.09 6.24
#